data_AF-A0A846LRA5-F1
#
_entry.id   AF-A0A846LRA5-F1
#
_cell.length_a   1.000
_cell.length_b   1.000
_cell.length_c   1.000
_cell.angle_alpha   90.00
_cell.angle_beta   90.00
_cell.angle_gamma   90.00
#
_symmetry.space_group_name_H-M   'P 1'
#
loop_
_entity.id
_entity.type
_entity.pdbx_description
1 polymer ?
#
loop_
_entity_poly.entity_id
_entity_poly.type
_entity_poly.pdbx_seq_one_letter_code
_entity_poly.pdbx_strand_id
1 'polypeptide(L)'
;MAFVVVYDANVLYPSHQRSLLIEVARAGLVRARWTEQIIDEVFRNLKKNRPDLNPASLDRTRELMNGAIRDVLITGYEPLIDVLELPDPDDRHVVASAIKVGA
;
A
#
# COMPACT_ATOMS: atom_id res chain seq x y z
N MET A 1 -19.58 -3.83 -10.49
CA MET A 1 -18.72 -4.38 -9.42
C MET A 1 -17.35 -3.76 -9.60
N ALA A 2 -16.80 -3.06 -8.60
CA ALA A 2 -15.50 -2.40 -8.76
C ALA A 2 -14.34 -3.40 -8.56
N PHE A 3 -13.32 -3.31 -9.42
CA PHE A 3 -12.12 -4.13 -9.35
C PHE A 3 -11.42 -3.94 -8.00
N VAL A 4 -10.94 -5.03 -7.40
CA VAL A 4 -10.05 -4.96 -6.23
C VAL A 4 -8.65 -4.75 -6.77
N VAL A 5 -7.92 -3.77 -6.23
CA VAL A 5 -6.56 -3.47 -6.68
C VAL A 5 -5.67 -3.34 -5.46
N VAL A 6 -4.59 -4.11 -5.42
CA VAL A 6 -3.54 -3.95 -4.41
C VAL A 6 -2.54 -2.92 -4.90
N TYR A 7 -2.30 -1.88 -4.11
CA TYR A 7 -1.27 -0.90 -4.40
C TYR A 7 0.03 -1.29 -3.72
N ASP A 8 1.10 -1.36 -4.50
CA ASP A 8 2.45 -1.60 -4.01
C ASP A 8 3.12 -0.30 -3.50
N ALA A 9 4.18 -0.44 -2.72
CA ALA A 9 4.94 0.68 -2.18
C ALA A 9 5.53 1.57 -3.28
N ASN A 10 5.92 0.98 -4.42
CA ASN A 10 6.53 1.71 -5.54
C ASN A 10 5.62 2.81 -6.12
N VAL A 11 4.30 2.57 -6.24
CA VAL A 11 3.32 3.51 -6.78
C VAL A 11 2.78 4.47 -5.72
N LEU A 12 2.91 4.11 -4.44
CA LEU A 12 2.52 4.95 -3.30
C LEU A 12 3.66 5.87 -2.83
N TYR A 13 4.91 5.60 -3.22
CA TYR A 13 6.07 6.39 -2.82
C TYR A 13 6.05 7.82 -3.39
N PRO A 14 5.88 8.04 -4.72
CA PRO A 14 5.78 9.39 -5.27
C PRO A 14 4.48 10.07 -4.83
N SER A 15 4.59 11.27 -4.27
CA SER A 15 3.45 12.00 -3.69
C SER A 15 2.30 12.21 -4.68
N HIS A 16 2.61 12.65 -5.90
CA HIS A 16 1.59 12.95 -6.91
C HIS A 16 0.84 11.69 -7.38
N GLN A 17 1.58 10.59 -7.62
CA GLN A 17 0.98 9.32 -8.03
C GLN A 17 0.10 8.74 -6.93
N ARG A 18 0.61 8.73 -5.69
CA ARG A 18 -0.17 8.34 -4.51
C ARG A 18 -1.48 9.12 -4.40
N SER A 19 -1.41 10.45 -4.48
CA SER A 19 -2.60 11.31 -4.39
C SER A 19 -3.62 10.98 -5.48
N LEU A 20 -3.17 10.80 -6.72
CA LEU A 20 -4.05 10.41 -7.83
C LEU A 20 -4.73 9.06 -7.56
N LEU A 21 -3.97 8.03 -7.15
CA LEU A 21 -4.49 6.70 -6.90
C LEU A 21 -5.51 6.68 -5.75
N ILE A 22 -5.27 7.46 -4.69
CA ILE A 22 -6.23 7.64 -3.61
C ILE A 22 -7.52 8.27 -4.13
N GLU A 23 -7.45 9.32 -4.95
CA GLU A 23 -8.65 9.94 -5.54
C GLU A 23 -9.41 8.99 -6.47
N VAL A 24 -8.71 8.19 -7.27
CA VAL A 24 -9.32 7.14 -8.13
C VAL A 24 -10.12 6.13 -7.28
N ALA A 25 -9.56 5.70 -6.15
CA ALA A 25 -10.24 4.80 -5.23
C ALA A 25 -11.41 5.48 -4.49
N ARG A 26 -11.25 6.74 -4.06
CA ARG A 26 -12.33 7.53 -3.44
C ARG A 26 -13.49 7.79 -4.39
N ALA A 27 -13.22 7.94 -5.69
CA ALA A 27 -14.24 8.04 -6.73
C ALA A 27 -14.97 6.71 -7.01
N GLY A 28 -14.57 5.61 -6.35
CA GLY A 28 -15.21 4.30 -6.48
C GLY A 28 -14.87 3.55 -7.76
N LEU A 29 -13.88 4.03 -8.52
CA LEU A 29 -13.44 3.38 -9.77
C LEU A 29 -12.76 2.03 -9.49
N VAL A 30 -12.06 1.93 -8.35
CA VAL A 30 -11.47 0.70 -7.83
C VAL A 30 -11.67 0.61 -6.33
N ARG A 31 -11.65 -0.63 -5.81
CA ARG A 31 -11.49 -0.92 -4.38
C ARG A 31 -10.01 -1.10 -4.10
N ALA A 32 -9.33 0.01 -3.83
CA ALA A 32 -7.91 -0.01 -3.48
C ALA A 32 -7.71 -0.70 -2.13
N ARG A 33 -6.62 -1.47 -2.03
CA ARG A 33 -6.24 -2.23 -0.85
C ARG A 33 -4.71 -2.20 -0.68
N TRP A 34 -4.23 -2.28 0.54
CA TRP A 34 -2.80 -2.43 0.86
C TRP A 34 -2.63 -3.05 2.25
N THR A 35 -1.42 -3.48 2.59
CA THR A 35 -1.08 -3.99 3.94
C THR A 35 -0.37 -2.93 4.76
N GLU A 36 -0.24 -3.14 6.08
CA GLU A 36 0.63 -2.31 6.91
C GLU A 36 2.07 -2.37 6.42
N GLN A 37 2.56 -3.54 6.00
CA GLN A 37 3.92 -3.72 5.49
C GLN A 37 4.23 -2.84 4.27
N ILE A 38 3.29 -2.71 3.33
CA ILE A 38 3.45 -1.83 2.16
C ILE A 38 3.55 -0.36 2.60
N ILE A 39 2.67 0.07 3.51
CA ILE A 39 2.66 1.46 3.99
C ILE A 39 3.91 1.75 4.83
N ASP A 40 4.33 0.81 5.69
CA ASP A 40 5.58 0.86 6.43
C ASP A 40 6.76 1.08 5.49
N GLU A 41 6.83 0.34 4.40
CA GLU A 41 7.88 0.48 3.41
C GLU A 41 7.91 1.87 2.76
N VAL A 42 6.75 2.37 2.32
CA VAL A 42 6.62 3.72 1.75
C VAL A 42 7.19 4.77 2.70
N PHE A 43 6.74 4.77 3.96
CA PHE A 43 7.12 5.80 4.92
C PHE A 43 8.54 5.62 5.46
N ARG A 44 9.02 4.38 5.60
CA ARG A 44 10.44 4.09 5.91
C ARG A 44 11.36 4.64 4.83
N ASN A 45 11.04 4.38 3.56
CA ASN A 45 11.83 4.86 2.43
C ASN A 45 11.75 6.39 2.29
N LEU A 46 10.58 7.00 2.52
CA LEU A 46 10.46 8.48 2.51
C LEU A 46 11.30 9.12 3.60
N LYS A 47 11.25 8.62 4.84
CA LYS A 47 12.08 9.12 5.95
C LYS A 47 13.58 8.99 5.65
N LYS A 48 13.99 7.89 5.01
CA LYS A 48 15.38 7.64 4.62
C LYS A 48 15.85 8.55 3.48
N ASN A 49 15.05 8.68 2.43
CA ASN A 49 15.46 9.32 1.18
C ASN A 49 15.17 10.83 1.14
N ARG A 50 14.26 11.31 2.00
CA ARG A 50 13.83 12.72 2.07
C ARG A 50 13.93 13.24 3.52
N PRO A 51 15.14 13.32 4.08
CA PRO A 51 15.36 13.81 5.45
C PRO A 51 15.01 15.30 5.60
N ASP A 52 14.82 16.01 4.50
CA ASP A 52 14.32 17.39 4.44
C ASP A 52 12.83 17.51 4.83
N LEU A 53 12.06 16.42 4.76
CA LEU A 53 10.65 16.42 5.11
C LEU A 53 10.46 16.25 6.63
N ASN A 54 9.49 16.98 7.18
CA ASN A 54 9.13 16.86 8.59
C ASN A 54 8.57 15.45 8.90
N PRO A 55 9.21 14.66 9.79
CA PRO A 55 8.76 13.32 10.14
C PRO A 55 7.32 13.29 10.66
N ALA A 56 6.90 14.27 11.46
CA ALA A 56 5.53 14.34 11.97
C ALA A 56 4.50 14.56 10.85
N SER A 57 4.88 15.24 9.77
CA SER A 57 4.01 15.39 8.59
C SER A 57 3.89 14.09 7.80
N LEU A 58 4.95 13.28 7.75
CA LEU A 58 4.92 11.95 7.15
C LEU A 58 4.02 11.01 7.94
N ASP A 59 4.16 10.99 9.27
CA ASP A 59 3.32 10.16 10.15
C ASP A 59 1.85 10.55 10.05
N ARG A 60 1.54 11.86 10.05
CA ARG A 60 0.18 12.35 9.79
C ARG A 60 -0.34 11.92 8.41
N THR A 61 0.50 11.94 7.39
CA THR A 61 0.09 11.51 6.03
C THR A 61 -0.27 10.03 6.02
N ARG A 62 0.49 9.20 6.73
CA ARG A 62 0.18 7.77 6.88
C ARG A 62 -1.19 7.53 7.49
N GLU A 63 -1.49 8.22 8.58
CA GLU A 63 -2.81 8.13 9.25
C GLU A 63 -3.94 8.53 8.30
N LEU A 64 -3.77 9.64 7.58
CA LEU A 64 -4.75 10.11 6.61
C LEU A 64 -4.97 9.10 5.47
N MET A 65 -3.92 8.45 4.98
CA MET A 65 -4.05 7.41 3.95
C MET A 65 -4.90 6.25 4.43
N ASN A 66 -4.60 5.69 5.60
CA ASN A 66 -5.35 4.56 6.16
C ASN A 66 -6.81 4.92 6.49
N GLY A 67 -7.11 6.20 6.73
CA GLY A 67 -8.47 6.70 6.92
C GLY A 67 -9.21 7.15 5.66
N ALA A 68 -8.53 7.30 4.51
CA ALA A 68 -9.11 7.90 3.31
C ALA A 68 -10.08 6.97 2.56
N ILE A 69 -9.87 5.65 2.68
CA ILE A 69 -10.60 4.62 1.92
C ILE A 69 -11.13 3.60 2.91
N ARG A 70 -12.42 3.27 2.80
CA ARG A 70 -13.06 2.26 3.65
C ARG A 70 -12.51 0.87 3.31
N ASP A 71 -12.29 0.06 4.35
CA ASP A 71 -11.80 -1.31 4.20
C ASP A 71 -10.57 -1.35 3.29
N VAL A 72 -9.55 -0.54 3.57
CA VAL A 72 -8.35 -0.49 2.75
C VAL A 72 -7.30 -1.52 3.18
N LEU A 73 -7.29 -1.85 4.47
CA LEU A 73 -6.26 -2.70 5.05
C LEU A 73 -6.51 -4.19 4.79
N ILE A 74 -5.48 -4.87 4.28
CA ILE A 74 -5.40 -6.32 4.12
C ILE A 74 -4.66 -6.92 5.33
N THR A 75 -5.23 -7.98 5.90
CA THR A 75 -4.65 -8.77 6.99
C THR A 75 -4.84 -10.27 6.71
N GLY A 76 -4.06 -11.12 7.38
CA GLY A 76 -4.18 -12.57 7.26
C GLY A 76 -3.73 -13.12 5.92
N TYR A 77 -2.77 -12.44 5.28
CA TYR A 77 -2.09 -12.85 4.04
C TYR A 77 -0.76 -13.56 4.33
N GLU A 78 -0.23 -13.40 5.54
CA GLU A 78 1.08 -13.85 5.98
C GLU A 78 1.35 -15.34 5.72
N PRO A 79 0.39 -16.28 5.96
CA PRO A 79 0.61 -17.70 5.66
C PRO A 79 0.85 -18.02 4.19
N LEU A 80 0.50 -17.12 3.27
CA LEU A 80 0.73 -17.28 1.83
C LEU A 80 2.14 -16.85 1.42
N ILE A 81 2.87 -16.09 2.24
CA ILE A 81 4.20 -15.59 1.90
C ILE A 81 5.20 -16.74 1.76
N ASP A 82 5.17 -17.68 2.71
CA ASP A 82 6.16 -18.76 2.82
C ASP A 82 6.04 -19.81 1.72
N VAL A 83 4.87 -19.90 1.07
CA VAL A 83 4.59 -20.85 -0.01
C VAL A 83 4.77 -20.26 -1.41
N LEU A 84 5.03 -18.95 -1.51
CA LEU A 84 5.28 -18.28 -2.79
C LEU A 84 6.76 -18.33 -3.13
N GLU A 85 7.07 -18.77 -4.34
CA GLU A 85 8.40 -18.70 -4.94
C GLU A 85 8.39 -17.62 -6.03
N LEU A 86 9.10 -16.52 -5.79
CA LEU A 86 9.25 -15.41 -6.73
C LEU A 86 10.74 -15.12 -6.96
N PRO A 87 11.12 -14.56 -8.13
CA PRO A 87 12.50 -14.12 -8.37
C PRO A 87 12.99 -13.11 -7.33
N ASP A 88 12.10 -12.22 -6.88
CA ASP A 88 12.35 -11.32 -5.76
C ASP A 88 11.57 -11.79 -4.52
N PRO A 89 12.26 -12.25 -3.46
CA PRO A 89 11.62 -12.66 -2.22
C PRO A 89 10.83 -11.56 -1.51
N ASP A 90 11.17 -10.28 -1.73
CA ASP A 90 10.51 -9.16 -1.09
C ASP A 90 9.13 -8.90 -1.71
N ASP A 91 8.92 -9.21 -3.01
CA ASP A 91 7.61 -9.03 -3.67
C ASP A 91 6.53 -10.03 -3.18
N ARG A 92 6.92 -11.09 -2.45
CA ARG A 92 6.00 -12.15 -2.01
C ARG A 92 4.87 -11.62 -1.16
N HIS A 93 5.10 -10.60 -0.33
CA HIS A 93 4.04 -10.06 0.51
C HIS A 93 2.96 -9.35 -0.31
N VAL A 94 3.33 -8.69 -1.41
CA VAL A 94 2.39 -8.01 -2.32
C VAL A 94 1.52 -9.04 -3.03
N VAL A 95 2.13 -10.10 -3.57
CA VAL A 95 1.41 -11.19 -4.27
C VAL A 95 0.52 -11.97 -3.30
N ALA A 96 1.02 -12.33 -2.11
CA ALA A 96 0.22 -12.96 -1.06
C ALA A 96 -1.02 -12.14 -0.71
N SER A 97 -0.85 -10.82 -0.60
CA SER A 97 -1.94 -9.89 -0.32
C SER A 97 -2.98 -9.87 -1.45
N ALA A 98 -2.52 -9.84 -2.71
CA ALA A 98 -3.41 -9.88 -3.87
C ALA A 98 -4.24 -11.17 -3.92
N ILE A 99 -3.60 -12.33 -3.73
CA ILE A 99 -4.28 -13.64 -3.65
C ILE A 99 -5.34 -13.63 -2.54
N LYS A 100 -5.01 -13.08 -1.36
CA LYS A 100 -5.90 -13.04 -0.20
C LYS A 100 -7.21 -12.29 -0.47
N VAL A 101 -7.20 -11.25 -1.29
CA VAL A 101 -8.37 -10.40 -1.57
C VAL A 101 -8.97 -10.57 -2.96
N GLY A 102 -8.40 -11.46 -3.79
CA GLY A 102 -8.84 -11.68 -5.17
C GLY A 102 -8.64 -10.46 -6.06
N ALA A 103 -7.47 -9.83 -5.95
CA ALA A 103 -7.01 -8.76 -6.84
C ALA A 103 -6.23 -9.32 -8.03
#